data_AF-A0A101SZQ1-F1
#
_entry.id   AF-A0A101SZQ1-F1
#
_cell.length_a   1.000
_cell.length_b   1.000
_cell.length_c   1.000
_cell.angle_alpha   90.00
_cell.angle_beta   90.00
_cell.angle_gamma   90.00
#
_symmetry.space_group_name_H-M   'P 1'
#
loop_
_entity.id
_entity.type
_entity.pdbx_description
1 polymer ?
#
loop_
_entity_poly.entity_id
_entity_poly.type
_entity_poly.pdbx_seq_one_letter_code
_entity_poly.pdbx_strand_id
1 'polypeptide(L)'
;MSTRTFRVTVRGVFDGLDAGQRAELLARAADHDVLRAAFTPEGHLSYDLAARSAFTFRFLDSGEAEEDILEATGRAEEAAKAWLDGHGYGYKNLRSQAEDLSQAPLGKRQRREAARKAT
;
A
#
# COMPACT_ATOMS: atom_id res chain seq x y z
N MET A 1 -7.92 18.92 16.27
CA MET A 1 -8.03 18.39 14.90
C MET A 1 -8.10 16.87 15.02
N SER A 2 -8.82 16.20 14.12
CA SER A 2 -9.02 14.75 14.21
C SER A 2 -8.16 14.09 13.15
N THR A 3 -7.12 13.38 13.58
CA THR A 3 -6.26 12.60 12.69
C THR A 3 -7.06 11.53 11.97
N ARG A 4 -7.01 11.55 10.64
CA ARG A 4 -7.56 10.56 9.73
C ARG A 4 -6.44 9.58 9.35
N THR A 5 -6.80 8.31 9.15
CA THR A 5 -5.85 7.27 8.73
C THR A 5 -6.26 6.76 7.37
N PHE A 6 -5.34 6.84 6.43
CA PHE A 6 -5.54 6.40 5.05
C PHE A 6 -4.79 5.10 4.80
N ARG A 7 -5.44 4.18 4.10
CA ARG A 7 -4.80 3.01 3.52
C ARG A 7 -4.75 3.18 2.03
N VAL A 8 -3.56 3.15 1.45
CA VAL A 8 -3.38 3.23 0.00
C VAL A 8 -2.83 1.92 -0.52
N THR A 9 -3.47 1.38 -1.56
CA THR A 9 -3.02 0.21 -2.29
C THR A 9 -2.62 0.60 -3.70
N VAL A 10 -1.36 0.36 -4.04
CA VAL A 10 -0.83 0.59 -5.40
C VAL A 10 -0.60 -0.76 -6.05
N ARG A 11 -1.23 -1.01 -7.20
CA ARG A 11 -1.14 -2.27 -7.94
C ARG A 11 -0.51 -2.03 -9.30
N GLY A 12 0.22 -3.02 -9.78
CA GLY A 12 0.81 -2.98 -11.11
C GLY A 12 1.27 -4.35 -11.56
N VAL A 13 1.92 -4.40 -12.71
CA VAL A 13 2.51 -5.60 -13.28
C VAL A 13 3.96 -5.31 -13.60
N PHE A 14 4.88 -6.18 -13.16
CA PHE A 14 6.26 -6.16 -13.59
C PHE A 14 6.33 -6.35 -15.11
N ASP A 15 7.17 -5.56 -15.77
CA ASP A 15 7.31 -5.55 -17.22
C ASP A 15 8.78 -5.68 -17.63
N GLY A 16 9.04 -6.50 -18.64
CA GLY A 16 10.39 -6.63 -19.20
C GLY A 16 11.46 -7.19 -18.25
N LEU A 17 11.08 -7.97 -17.22
CA LEU A 17 12.06 -8.55 -16.28
C LEU A 17 13.08 -9.43 -17.01
N ASP A 18 14.37 -9.15 -16.81
CA ASP A 18 15.43 -10.05 -17.25
C ASP A 18 15.55 -11.28 -16.32
N ALA A 19 16.41 -12.23 -16.70
CA ALA A 19 16.61 -13.47 -15.94
C ALA A 19 17.18 -13.23 -14.54
N GLY A 20 18.05 -12.23 -14.37
CA GLY A 20 18.66 -11.88 -13.09
C GLY A 20 17.66 -11.21 -12.15
N GLN A 21 16.91 -10.24 -12.65
CA GLN A 21 15.83 -9.57 -11.92
C GLN A 21 14.75 -10.55 -11.49
N ARG A 22 14.36 -11.47 -12.39
CA ARG A 22 13.40 -12.52 -12.05
C ARG A 22 13.94 -13.45 -10.96
N ALA A 23 15.22 -13.83 -11.03
CA ALA A 23 15.84 -14.67 -10.02
C ALA A 23 15.92 -13.97 -8.65
N GLU A 24 16.23 -12.67 -8.63
CA GLU A 24 16.27 -11.85 -7.41
C GLU A 24 14.89 -11.79 -6.74
N LEU A 25 13.84 -11.46 -7.50
CA LEU A 25 12.48 -11.42 -6.97
C LEU A 25 12.02 -12.80 -6.47
N LEU A 26 12.39 -13.88 -7.16
CA LEU A 26 12.08 -15.23 -6.68
C LEU A 26 12.81 -15.56 -5.36
N ALA A 27 14.06 -15.12 -5.19
CA ALA A 27 14.81 -15.33 -3.96
C ALA A 27 14.20 -14.58 -2.77
N ARG A 28 13.57 -13.42 -3.00
CA ARG A 28 12.92 -12.61 -1.96
C ARG A 28 11.41 -12.86 -1.81
N ALA A 29 10.83 -13.79 -2.58
CA ALA A 29 9.38 -13.98 -2.61
C ALA A 29 8.77 -14.29 -1.23
N ALA A 30 9.50 -14.99 -0.34
CA ALA A 30 9.03 -15.29 1.01
C ALA A 30 8.89 -14.06 1.92
N ASP A 31 9.68 -13.01 1.66
CA ASP A 31 9.59 -11.73 2.37
C ASP A 31 8.42 -10.88 1.86
N HIS A 32 7.97 -11.15 0.63
CA HIS A 32 6.90 -10.45 -0.08
C HIS A 32 5.63 -11.30 -0.23
N ASP A 33 5.42 -12.24 0.69
CA ASP A 33 4.27 -13.13 0.68
C ASP A 33 2.97 -12.35 0.87
N VAL A 34 1.99 -12.58 -0.01
CA VAL A 34 0.65 -11.97 0.05
C VAL A 34 -0.06 -12.27 1.37
N LEU A 35 0.22 -13.41 2.01
CA LEU A 35 -0.35 -13.78 3.31
C LEU A 35 0.20 -12.93 4.47
N ARG A 36 1.35 -12.28 4.28
CA ARG A 36 2.00 -11.40 5.28
C ARG A 36 1.80 -9.92 4.99
N ALA A 37 1.07 -9.58 3.93
CA ALA A 37 0.88 -8.21 3.50
C ALA A 37 0.25 -7.34 4.60
N ALA A 38 0.91 -6.23 4.91
CA ALA A 38 0.46 -5.24 5.89
C ALA A 38 0.43 -3.84 5.27
N PHE A 39 -0.27 -2.90 5.88
CA PHE A 39 -0.16 -1.48 5.54
C PHE A 39 0.89 -0.85 6.48
N THR A 40 1.98 -0.36 5.92
CA THR A 40 3.06 0.31 6.65
C THR A 40 3.37 1.69 6.06
N PRO A 41 3.93 2.63 6.83
CA PRO A 41 4.30 3.95 6.30
C PRO A 41 5.27 3.87 5.12
N GLU A 42 6.24 2.95 5.16
CA GLU A 42 7.26 2.75 4.13
C GLU A 42 6.74 2.00 2.89
N GLY A 43 5.54 1.42 2.99
CA GLY A 43 4.98 0.54 1.98
C GLY A 43 5.43 -0.92 2.14
N HIS A 44 4.46 -1.83 2.10
CA HIS A 44 4.73 -3.27 2.05
C HIS A 44 4.47 -3.80 0.64
N LEU A 45 5.53 -4.28 -0.02
CA LEU A 45 5.44 -4.97 -1.31
C LEU A 45 5.03 -6.44 -1.11
N SER A 46 4.00 -6.86 -1.82
CA SER A 46 3.64 -8.28 -1.96
C SER A 46 3.49 -8.65 -3.44
N TYR A 47 3.92 -9.86 -3.81
CA TYR A 47 3.73 -10.42 -5.14
C TYR A 47 3.79 -11.95 -5.11
N ASP A 48 3.29 -12.58 -6.19
CA ASP A 48 3.46 -14.01 -6.43
C ASP A 48 3.81 -14.21 -7.90
N LEU A 49 5.11 -14.26 -8.19
CA LEU A 49 5.64 -14.45 -9.54
C LEU A 49 5.36 -15.83 -10.14
N ALA A 50 4.97 -16.82 -9.33
CA ALA A 50 4.58 -18.14 -9.83
C ALA A 50 3.15 -18.10 -10.39
N ALA A 51 2.27 -17.30 -9.78
CA ALA A 51 0.90 -17.11 -10.27
C ALA A 51 0.79 -16.05 -11.38
N ARG A 52 1.44 -14.89 -11.19
CA ARG A 52 1.35 -13.75 -12.12
C ARG A 52 2.46 -12.73 -11.88
N SER A 53 2.86 -12.00 -12.91
CA SER A 53 3.79 -10.87 -12.78
C SER A 53 3.19 -9.63 -12.09
N ALA A 54 2.06 -9.76 -11.39
CA ALA A 54 1.42 -8.63 -10.71
C ALA A 54 1.99 -8.43 -9.30
N PHE A 55 2.14 -7.17 -8.91
CA PHE A 55 2.55 -6.77 -7.57
C PHE A 55 1.51 -5.87 -6.91
N THR A 56 1.63 -5.72 -5.59
CA THR A 56 0.82 -4.80 -4.81
C THR A 56 1.66 -4.21 -3.69
N PHE A 57 1.75 -2.89 -3.63
CA PHE A 57 2.23 -2.14 -2.48
C PHE A 57 1.06 -1.69 -1.61
N ARG A 58 1.26 -1.70 -0.30
CA ARG A 58 0.29 -1.24 0.70
C ARG A 58 0.93 -0.22 1.63
N PHE A 59 0.44 1.01 1.58
CA PHE A 59 0.95 2.14 2.34
C PHE A 59 -0.06 2.60 3.40
N LEU A 60 0.44 2.92 4.58
CA LEU A 60 -0.30 3.56 5.65
C LEU A 60 0.07 5.04 5.70
N ASP A 61 -0.93 5.91 5.72
CA ASP A 61 -0.73 7.34 5.78
C ASP A 61 -1.74 8.01 6.72
N SER A 62 -1.56 9.30 6.97
CA SER A 62 -2.48 10.08 7.79
C SER A 62 -2.58 11.52 7.30
N GLY A 63 -3.72 12.15 7.62
CA GLY A 63 -3.98 13.55 7.37
C GLY A 63 -4.98 14.10 8.39
N GLU A 64 -5.29 15.38 8.27
CA GLU A 64 -6.26 16.07 9.12
C GLU A 64 -7.53 16.45 8.35
N ALA A 65 -7.41 16.59 7.03
CA ALA A 65 -8.50 16.94 6.13
C ALA A 65 -8.91 15.75 5.25
N GLU A 66 -10.10 15.81 4.65
CA GLU A 66 -10.56 14.72 3.78
C GLU A 66 -9.75 14.65 2.50
N GLU A 67 -9.37 15.82 2.01
CA GLU A 67 -8.67 16.05 0.75
C GLU A 67 -7.25 15.46 0.79
N ASP A 68 -6.68 15.32 1.99
CA ASP A 68 -5.35 14.72 2.23
C ASP A 68 -5.26 13.28 1.71
N ILE A 69 -6.38 12.57 1.52
CA ILE A 69 -6.39 11.23 0.92
C ILE A 69 -5.85 11.24 -0.53
N LEU A 70 -6.05 12.34 -1.27
CA LEU A 70 -5.53 12.48 -2.63
C LEU A 70 -4.01 12.66 -2.60
N GLU A 71 -3.50 13.46 -1.65
CA GLU A 71 -2.06 13.64 -1.46
C GLU A 71 -1.38 12.36 -0.98
N ALA A 72 -1.98 11.65 -0.03
CA ALA A 72 -1.53 10.33 0.42
C ALA A 72 -1.47 9.33 -0.74
N THR A 73 -2.47 9.37 -1.65
CA THR A 73 -2.47 8.52 -2.85
C THR A 73 -1.32 8.85 -3.78
N GLY A 74 -1.04 10.14 -4.01
CA GLY A 74 0.08 10.59 -4.83
C GLY A 74 1.43 10.17 -4.25
N ARG A 75 1.64 10.39 -2.94
CA ARG A 75 2.87 9.99 -2.24
C ARG A 75 3.11 8.47 -2.29
N ALA A 76 2.06 7.68 -2.09
CA ALA A 76 2.15 6.22 -2.19
C ALA A 76 2.51 5.75 -3.61
N GLU A 77 1.93 6.36 -4.64
CA GLU A 77 2.25 6.03 -6.02
C GLU A 77 3.69 6.40 -6.38
N GLU A 78 4.15 7.59 -5.98
CA GLU A 78 5.53 8.02 -6.18
C GLU A 78 6.54 7.13 -5.44
N ALA A 79 6.26 6.77 -4.18
CA ALA A 79 7.09 5.86 -3.41
C ALA A 79 7.20 4.47 -4.06
N ALA A 80 6.09 3.93 -4.59
CA ALA A 80 6.10 2.67 -5.31
C ALA A 80 6.96 2.74 -6.59
N LYS A 81 6.83 3.82 -7.37
CA LYS A 81 7.65 4.04 -8.58
C LYS A 81 9.13 4.15 -8.23
N ALA A 82 9.47 4.97 -7.24
CA ALA A 82 10.85 5.15 -6.78
C ALA A 82 11.48 3.83 -6.31
N TRP A 83 10.73 2.98 -5.61
CA TRP A 83 11.21 1.66 -5.21
C TRP A 83 11.48 0.77 -6.43
N LEU A 84 10.56 0.71 -7.39
CA LEU A 84 10.71 -0.11 -8.60
C LEU A 84 11.89 0.38 -9.46
N ASP A 85 11.97 1.68 -9.70
CA ASP A 85 13.04 2.33 -10.47
C ASP A 85 14.41 2.15 -9.78
N GLY A 86 14.47 2.27 -8.46
CA GLY A 86 15.69 2.05 -7.67
C GLY A 86 16.22 0.61 -7.73
N HIS A 87 15.36 -0.37 -8.01
CA HIS A 87 15.74 -1.76 -8.25
C HIS A 87 15.83 -2.11 -9.74
N GLY A 88 15.58 -1.15 -10.63
CA GLY A 88 15.61 -1.33 -12.08
C GLY A 88 14.45 -2.15 -12.65
N TYR A 89 13.37 -2.37 -11.89
CA TYR A 89 12.25 -3.18 -12.35
C TYR A 89 11.29 -2.35 -13.22
N GLY A 90 11.11 -2.78 -14.47
CA GLY A 90 10.06 -2.23 -15.33
C GLY A 90 8.67 -2.54 -14.80
N TYR A 91 7.70 -1.65 -15.04
CA TYR A 91 6.31 -1.83 -14.62
C TYR A 91 5.31 -1.20 -15.59
N LYS A 92 4.08 -1.74 -15.59
CA LYS A 92 2.95 -1.21 -16.35
C LYS A 92 1.62 -1.36 -15.61
N ASN A 93 0.60 -0.70 -16.16
CA ASN A 93 -0.79 -0.75 -15.67
C ASN A 93 -0.92 -0.37 -14.19
N LEU A 94 -0.20 0.66 -13.77
CA LEU A 94 -0.17 1.12 -12.39
C LEU A 94 -1.51 1.75 -12.01
N ARG A 95 -2.07 1.33 -10.87
CA ARG A 95 -3.37 1.80 -10.35
C ARG A 95 -3.32 1.96 -8.85
N SER A 96 -3.79 3.09 -8.37
CA SER A 96 -3.79 3.45 -6.95
C SER A 96 -5.23 3.53 -6.44
N GLN A 97 -5.48 2.99 -5.25
CA GLN A 97 -6.77 3.03 -4.56
C GLN A 97 -6.54 3.37 -3.10
N ALA A 98 -7.25 4.36 -2.58
CA ALA A 98 -7.17 4.76 -1.18
C ALA A 98 -8.50 4.54 -0.44
N GLU A 99 -8.40 4.32 0.87
CA GLU A 99 -9.52 4.17 1.81
C GLU A 99 -9.26 5.02 3.05
N ASP A 100 -10.23 5.85 3.44
CA ASP A 100 -10.22 6.59 4.70
C ASP A 100 -10.88 5.76 5.81
N LEU A 101 -10.08 5.31 6.77
CA LEU A 101 -10.57 4.50 7.90
C LEU A 101 -11.39 5.30 8.91
N SER A 102 -11.33 6.64 8.87
CA SER A 102 -12.21 7.47 9.70
C SER A 102 -13.67 7.42 9.25
N GLN A 103 -13.92 7.06 7.99
CA GLN A 103 -15.25 6.88 7.41
C GLN A 103 -15.78 5.44 7.58
N ALA A 104 -14.95 4.50 8.07
CA ALA A 104 -15.40 3.14 8.34
C ALA A 104 -16.43 3.15 9.48
N PRO A 105 -17.59 2.47 9.35
CA PRO A 105 -18.59 2.46 10.41
C PRO A 105 -17.99 1.90 11.70
N LEU A 106 -17.88 2.75 12.71
CA LEU A 106 -17.27 2.41 13.99
C LEU A 106 -17.84 1.10 14.54
N GLY A 107 -16.96 0.17 14.89
CA GLY A 107 -17.34 -1.05 15.60
C GLY A 107 -17.90 -0.74 16.99
N LYS A 108 -18.71 -1.65 17.56
CA LYS A 108 -19.39 -1.44 18.86
C LYS A 108 -18.45 -0.95 19.99
N ARG A 109 -17.21 -1.41 20.02
CA ARG A 109 -16.20 -1.02 21.02
C ARG A 109 -15.68 0.40 20.80
N GLN A 110 -15.37 0.77 19.56
CA GLN A 110 -14.91 2.11 19.21
C GLN A 110 -15.99 3.17 19.46
N ARG A 111 -17.28 2.84 19.23
CA ARG A 111 -18.40 3.73 19.62
C ARG A 111 -18.44 4.02 21.12
N ARG A 112 -18.16 3.01 21.96
CA ARG A 112 -18.13 3.18 23.43
C ARG A 112 -16.94 4.03 23.88
N GLU A 113 -15.78 3.87 23.27
CA GLU A 113 -14.59 4.68 23.56
C GLU A 113 -14.75 6.13 23.08
N ALA A 114 -15.34 6.35 21.89
CA ALA A 114 -15.68 7.69 21.39
C ALA A 114 -16.68 8.41 22.31
N ALA A 115 -17.73 7.72 22.78
CA ALA A 115 -18.69 8.28 23.73
C ALA A 115 -18.07 8.67 25.08
N ARG A 116 -17.05 7.92 25.55
CA ARG A 116 -16.31 8.24 26.77
C ARG A 116 -15.37 9.44 26.62
N LYS A 117 -14.81 9.67 25.44
CA LYS A 117 -13.95 10.84 25.16
C LYS A 117 -14.74 12.12 24.92
N ALA A 118 -16.03 12.02 24.61
CA ALA A 118 -16.92 13.15 24.39
C ALA A 118 -17.62 13.67 25.68
N THR A 119 -17.28 13.09 26.83
CA THR A 119 -17.74 13.51 28.18
C THR A 119 -16.57 14.09 28.94
#